data_AF-A0A6A7BZ05-F1
#
_entry.id   AF-A0A6A7BZ05-F1
#
_cell.length_a   1.000
_cell.length_b   1.000
_cell.length_c   1.000
_cell.angle_alpha   90.00
_cell.angle_beta   90.00
_cell.angle_gamma   90.00
#
_symmetry.space_group_name_H-M   'P 1'
#
loop_
_entity.id
_entity.type
_entity.pdbx_description
1 polymer ?
#
loop_
_entity_poly.entity_id
_entity_poly.type
_entity_poly.pdbx_seq_one_letter_code
_entity_poly.pdbx_strand_id
1 'polypeptide(L)' 'DPDPRATSVFAEDISDHRLGGYHPICLGDTFSENCYKILPKLGYSSHSRVWAARDRQYAS' A
#
# COMPACT_ATOMS: atom_id res chain seq x y z
N ASP A 1 12.72 29.69 4.12
CA ASP A 1 12.96 28.25 4.34
C ASP A 1 11.64 27.50 4.38
N PRO A 2 11.42 26.50 3.51
CA PRO A 2 10.36 25.53 3.76
C PRO A 2 10.74 24.65 4.97
N ASP A 3 9.79 24.38 5.85
CA ASP A 3 9.98 23.47 6.99
C ASP A 3 10.41 22.09 6.45
N PRO A 4 11.50 21.46 6.94
CA PRO A 4 11.90 20.11 6.54
C PRO A 4 10.85 19.04 6.87
N ARG A 5 9.84 19.36 7.71
CA ARG A 5 8.64 18.52 7.93
C ARG A 5 7.52 18.76 6.92
N ALA A 6 7.64 19.76 6.06
CA ALA A 6 6.69 20.07 5.00
C ALA A 6 6.97 19.29 3.71
N THR A 7 7.59 18.10 3.78
CA THR A 7 7.23 17.02 2.86
C THR A 7 5.73 16.93 2.94
N SER A 8 5.04 17.32 1.86
CA SER A 8 3.59 17.45 1.79
C SER A 8 2.94 16.44 2.72
N VAL A 9 2.25 16.88 3.79
CA VAL A 9 1.58 15.97 4.75
C VAL A 9 0.54 15.08 4.06
N PHE A 10 0.25 15.37 2.79
CA PHE A 10 -0.60 14.62 1.91
C PHE A 10 0.17 13.72 0.95
N ALA A 11 1.50 13.65 0.97
CA ALA A 11 2.32 12.76 0.14
C ALA A 11 2.86 11.62 1.00
N GLU A 12 2.71 10.40 0.52
CA GLU A 12 3.25 9.22 1.20
C GLU A 12 4.77 9.16 1.05
N ASP A 13 5.50 8.99 2.16
CA ASP A 13 6.93 8.68 2.10
C ASP A 13 7.13 7.21 1.73
N ILE A 14 7.81 6.99 0.59
CA ILE A 14 8.13 5.66 0.07
C ILE A 14 9.05 4.91 1.04
N SER A 15 9.92 5.64 1.75
CA SER A 15 10.91 5.10 2.69
C SER A 15 10.29 4.35 3.87
N ASP A 16 9.01 4.62 4.17
CA ASP A 16 8.26 3.93 5.21
C ASP A 16 7.79 2.53 4.80
N HIS A 17 7.85 2.16 3.51
CA HIS A 17 7.57 0.78 3.05
C HIS A 17 8.76 -0.15 3.33
N ARG A 18 8.94 -0.50 4.59
CA ARG A 18 10.06 -1.33 5.03
C ARG A 18 9.64 -2.24 6.18
N LEU A 19 10.50 -3.20 6.48
CA LEU A 19 10.36 -3.98 7.71
C LEU A 19 10.36 -3.04 8.93
N GLY A 20 9.33 -3.13 9.78
CA GLY A 20 9.10 -2.23 10.90
C GLY A 20 8.38 -0.91 10.56
N GLY A 21 8.03 -0.69 9.29
CA GLY A 21 7.14 0.37 8.81
C GLY A 21 5.87 -0.21 8.19
N TYR A 22 5.37 0.41 7.12
CA TYR A 22 4.30 -0.18 6.32
C TYR A 22 4.83 -1.41 5.58
N HIS A 23 4.00 -2.45 5.50
CA HIS A 23 4.35 -3.65 4.76
C HIS A 23 4.66 -3.30 3.29
N PRO A 24 5.82 -3.69 2.75
CA PRO A 24 6.11 -3.54 1.33
C PRO A 24 5.10 -4.36 0.52
N ILE A 25 4.44 -3.74 -0.46
CA ILE A 25 3.44 -4.39 -1.32
C ILE A 25 3.76 -4.04 -2.77
N CYS A 26 3.80 -5.06 -3.62
CA CYS A 26 3.99 -4.97 -5.06
C CYS A 26 2.69 -5.35 -5.81
N LEU A 27 2.53 -4.81 -7.03
CA LEU A 27 1.41 -5.21 -7.89
C LEU A 27 1.53 -6.68 -8.25
N GLY A 28 0.42 -7.40 -8.10
CA GLY A 28 0.37 -8.83 -8.36
C GLY A 28 0.74 -9.71 -7.18
N ASP A 29 1.19 -9.15 -6.06
CA ASP A 29 1.33 -9.87 -4.80
C ASP A 29 0.02 -10.56 -4.41
N THR A 30 0.16 -11.64 -3.66
CA THR A 30 -0.97 -12.43 -3.18
C THR A 30 -0.98 -12.55 -1.67
N PHE A 31 -2.16 -12.36 -1.08
CA PHE A 31 -2.39 -12.46 0.36
C PHE A 31 -3.47 -13.51 0.67
N SER A 32 -3.52 -13.96 1.92
CA SER A 32 -4.44 -15.00 2.40
C SER A 32 -4.39 -16.27 1.55
N GLU A 33 -3.24 -16.95 1.55
CA GLU A 33 -3.06 -18.23 0.84
C GLU A 33 -3.44 -18.15 -0.65
N ASN A 34 -2.98 -17.09 -1.33
CA ASN A 34 -3.26 -16.84 -2.74
C ASN A 34 -4.70 -16.43 -3.11
N CYS A 35 -5.57 -16.14 -2.14
CA CYS A 35 -6.95 -15.73 -2.41
C CYS A 35 -7.06 -14.29 -2.93
N TYR A 36 -6.24 -13.35 -2.45
CA TYR A 36 -6.36 -11.94 -2.83
C TYR A 36 -5.15 -11.49 -3.63
N LYS A 37 -5.36 -11.14 -4.91
CA LYS A 37 -4.32 -10.54 -5.75
C LYS A 37 -4.38 -9.03 -5.67
N ILE A 38 -3.26 -8.40 -5.30
CA ILE A 38 -3.16 -6.94 -5.23
C ILE A 38 -3.20 -6.31 -6.62
N LEU A 39 -4.04 -5.29 -6.74
CA LEU A 39 -4.23 -4.41 -7.89
C LEU A 39 -3.72 -2.99 -7.54
N PRO A 40 -3.81 -1.99 -8.43
CA PRO A 40 -3.36 -0.63 -8.12
C PRO A 40 -3.94 -0.04 -6.82
N LYS A 41 -3.13 0.83 -6.21
CA LYS A 41 -3.46 1.57 -4.99
C LYS A 41 -4.64 2.50 -5.24
N LEU A 42 -5.61 2.50 -4.33
CA LEU A 42 -6.79 3.37 -4.40
C LEU A 42 -6.57 4.70 -3.65
N GLY A 43 -5.72 4.70 -2.64
CA GLY A 43 -5.41 5.91 -1.87
C GLY A 43 -4.59 5.64 -0.62
N TYR A 44 -4.30 6.70 0.11
CA TYR A 44 -3.62 6.66 1.39
C TYR A 44 -4.08 7.80 2.29
N SER A 45 -3.90 7.61 3.58
CA SER A 45 -4.01 8.61 4.64
C SER A 45 -2.79 8.49 5.55
N SER A 46 -2.71 9.34 6.57
CA SER A 46 -1.64 9.28 7.57
C SER A 46 -1.46 7.92 8.25
N HIS A 47 -2.52 7.09 8.31
CA HIS A 47 -2.49 5.82 9.05
C HIS A 47 -2.80 4.60 8.19
N SER A 48 -3.10 4.77 6.90
CA SER A 48 -3.58 3.66 6.08
C SER A 48 -3.15 3.80 4.63
N ARG A 49 -2.84 2.65 4.02
CA ARG A 49 -2.70 2.50 2.58
C ARG A 49 -3.79 1.56 2.09
N VAL A 50 -4.57 1.99 1.10
CA VAL A 50 -5.68 1.20 0.57
C VAL A 50 -5.36 0.75 -0.83
N TRP A 51 -5.42 -0.56 -1.05
CA TRP A 51 -5.20 -1.19 -2.35
C TRP A 51 -6.48 -1.88 -2.80
N ALA A 52 -6.74 -1.88 -4.11
CA ALA A 52 -7.74 -2.79 -4.66
C ALA A 52 -7.18 -4.22 -4.64
N ALA A 53 -8.05 -5.20 -4.41
CA ALA A 53 -7.69 -6.61 -4.50
C ALA A 53 -8.75 -7.37 -5.31
N ARG A 54 -8.30 -8.29 -6.15
CA ARG A 54 -9.17 -9.27 -6.80
C ARG A 54 -9.20 -10.54 -5.97
N ASP A 55 -10.39 -10.91 -5.53
CA ASP A 55 -10.64 -12.23 -4.96
C ASP A 55 -10.51 -13.31 -6.05
N ARG A 56 -9.81 -14.39 -5.71
CA ARG A 56 -9.53 -15.55 -6.56
C ARG A 56 -10.29 -16.79 -6.11
N GLN A 57 -11.07 -16.74 -5.03
CA GLN A 57 -11.87 -17.87 -4.54
C GLN A 57 -12.95 -18.34 -5.52
N TYR A 58 -13.27 -17.54 -6.55
CA TYR A 58 -14.23 -17.90 -7.61
C TYR A 58 -13.62 -17.89 -9.02
N ALA A 59 -12.29 -17.90 -9.12
CA ALA A 59 -11.58 -17.85 -10.41
C ALA A 59 -11.17 -19.24 -10.92
N SER A 60 -12.00 -20.26 -10.70
CA SER A 60 -12.13 -21.52 -11.47
C SER A 60 -13.05 -22.49 -10.73
#